data_AF-A0A7V5C489-F1
#
_entry.id   AF-A0A7V5C489-F1
#
_cell.length_a   1.000
_cell.length_b   1.000
_cell.length_c   1.000
_cell.angle_alpha   90.00
_cell.angle_beta   90.00
_cell.angle_gamma   90.00
#
_symmetry.space_group_name_H-M   'P 1'
#
loop_
_entity.id
_entity.type
_entity.pdbx_description
1 polymer ?
#
loop_
_entity_poly.entity_id
_entity_poly.type
_entity_poly.pdbx_seq_one_letter_code
_entity_poly.pdbx_strand_id
1 'polypeptide(L)'
;MSVQISAYIEDDIKEKMEHYSSAHGLKKGYLIQNALDYYLNVLHEIPSSFIVPSQLSVTEENFKAIMELEKKEPNEKLKALMRDD
;
A
#
# COMPACT_ATOMS: atom_id res chain seq x y z
N MET A 1 -29.97 4.90 8.37
CA MET A 1 -29.47 4.15 9.55
C MET A 1 -27.98 4.43 9.68
N SER A 2 -27.46 4.63 10.89
CA SER A 2 -26.02 4.79 11.15
C SER A 2 -25.48 3.56 11.87
N VAL A 3 -24.31 3.07 11.45
CA VAL A 3 -23.60 1.95 12.08
C VAL A 3 -22.33 2.48 12.73
N GLN A 4 -22.06 2.08 13.97
CA GLN A 4 -20.82 2.43 14.66
C GLN A 4 -19.78 1.34 14.41
N ILE A 5 -18.55 1.75 14.10
CA ILE A 5 -17.40 0.86 13.94
C ILE A 5 -16.32 1.23 14.96
N SER A 6 -15.57 0.23 15.40
CA SER A 6 -14.47 0.38 16.35
C SER A 6 -13.22 -0.26 15.75
N ALA A 7 -12.11 0.46 15.71
CA ALA A 7 -10.83 -0.05 15.21
C ALA A 7 -9.68 0.61 15.98
N TYR A 8 -8.59 -0.14 16.15
CA TYR A 8 -7.32 0.42 16.60
C TYR A 8 -6.57 1.01 15.41
N ILE A 9 -5.98 2.18 15.60
CA ILE A 9 -5.14 2.85 14.62
C ILE A 9 -3.86 3.32 15.31
N GLU A 10 -2.80 3.47 14.54
CA GLU A 10 -1.55 4.06 15.02
C GLU A 10 -1.75 5.53 15.43
N ASP A 11 -0.98 5.98 16.43
CA ASP A 11 -1.08 7.34 16.97
C ASP A 11 -0.79 8.41 15.92
N ASP A 12 0.14 8.14 15.00
CA ASP A 12 0.52 9.09 13.93
C ASP A 12 -0.64 9.30 12.93
N ILE A 13 -1.42 8.25 12.64
CA ILE A 13 -2.60 8.32 11.77
C ILE A 13 -3.70 9.13 12.46
N LYS A 14 -3.90 8.93 13.76
CA LYS A 14 -4.84 9.73 14.54
C LYS A 14 -4.47 11.21 14.45
N GLU A 15 -3.21 11.56 14.67
CA GLU A 15 -2.75 12.95 14.62
C GLU A 15 -2.97 13.59 13.24
N LYS A 16 -2.59 12.90 12.16
CA LYS A 16 -2.82 13.35 10.78
C LYS A 16 -4.31 13.60 10.50
N MET A 17 -5.18 12.68 10.96
CA MET A 17 -6.63 12.80 10.80
C MET A 17 -7.17 14.04 11.55
N GLU A 18 -6.72 14.26 12.78
CA GLU A 18 -7.15 15.40 13.61
C GLU A 18 -6.69 16.73 13.04
N HIS A 19 -5.45 16.80 12.55
CA HIS A 19 -4.92 17.98 11.88
C HIS A 19 -5.73 18.31 10.62
N TYR A 20 -5.97 17.32 9.75
CA TYR A 20 -6.73 17.52 8.51
C TYR A 20 -8.17 17.95 8.78
N SER A 21 -8.84 17.28 9.73
CA SER A 21 -10.19 17.63 10.19
C SER A 21 -10.26 19.07 10.67
N SER A 22 -9.27 19.53 11.44
CA SER A 22 -9.23 20.89 11.98
C SER A 22 -8.92 21.93 10.91
N ALA A 23 -7.95 21.68 10.04
CA ALA A 23 -7.54 22.60 8.97
C ALA A 23 -8.65 22.84 7.93
N HIS A 24 -9.48 21.82 7.67
CA HIS A 24 -10.53 21.88 6.64
C HIS A 24 -11.94 22.00 7.21
N GLY A 25 -12.12 22.09 8.53
CA GLY A 25 -13.43 22.20 9.18
C GLY A 25 -14.33 20.97 8.98
N LEU A 26 -13.74 19.79 8.76
CA LEU A 26 -14.47 18.56 8.49
C LEU A 26 -14.69 17.75 9.76
N LYS A 27 -15.81 17.04 9.86
CA LYS A 27 -16.06 16.10 10.96
C LYS A 27 -15.20 14.85 10.78
N LYS A 28 -14.55 14.38 11.84
CA LYS A 28 -13.76 13.14 11.85
C LYS A 28 -14.54 11.93 11.30
N GLY A 29 -15.79 11.76 11.73
CA GLY A 29 -16.65 10.69 11.22
C GLY A 29 -16.94 10.78 9.72
N TYR A 30 -17.10 12.00 9.18
CA TYR A 30 -17.27 12.21 7.74
C TYR A 30 -16.00 11.86 6.98
N LEU A 31 -14.83 12.24 7.51
CA LEU A 31 -13.53 11.92 6.93
C LEU A 31 -13.30 10.40 6.88
N ILE A 32 -13.57 9.69 7.98
CA ILE A 32 -13.45 8.22 8.03
C ILE A 32 -14.39 7.57 7.02
N GLN A 33 -15.64 8.03 6.95
CA GLN A 33 -16.62 7.48 6.02
C GLN A 33 -16.22 7.70 4.55
N ASN A 34 -15.73 8.91 4.21
CA ASN A 34 -15.21 9.21 2.87
C ASN A 34 -14.00 8.34 2.53
N ALA A 35 -13.07 8.18 3.46
CA ALA A 35 -11.87 7.37 3.22
C ALA A 35 -12.22 5.90 2.98
N LEU A 36 -13.17 5.35 3.74
CA LEU A 36 -13.67 3.99 3.55
C LEU A 36 -14.40 3.82 2.22
N ASP A 37 -15.27 4.76 1.87
CA ASP A 37 -16.00 4.74 0.60
C ASP A 37 -15.04 4.82 -0.58
N TYR A 38 -14.09 5.76 -0.54
CA TYR A 38 -13.04 5.87 -1.55
C TYR A 38 -12.23 4.58 -1.68
N TYR A 39 -11.75 4.02 -0.56
CA TYR A 39 -10.95 2.80 -0.59
C TYR A 39 -11.71 1.61 -1.18
N LEU A 40 -12.98 1.42 -0.78
CA LEU A 40 -13.80 0.31 -1.28
C LEU A 40 -14.20 0.49 -2.74
N ASN A 41 -14.55 1.70 -3.16
CA ASN A 41 -14.90 1.98 -4.55
C ASN A 41 -13.70 1.83 -5.47
N VAL A 42 -12.51 2.29 -5.05
CA VAL A 42 -11.26 2.08 -5.78
C VAL A 42 -10.96 0.59 -5.97
N LEU A 43 -11.19 -0.26 -4.96
CA LEU A 43 -11.03 -1.72 -5.09
C LEU A 43 -12.04 -2.35 -6.06
N HIS A 44 -13.23 -1.77 -6.21
CA HIS A 44 -14.24 -2.24 -7.16
C HIS A 44 -13.96 -1.77 -8.59
N GLU A 45 -13.44 -0.56 -8.76
CA GLU A 45 -13.18 0.04 -10.06
C GLU A 45 -11.84 -0.40 -10.67
N ILE A 46 -10.85 -0.74 -9.83
CA ILE A 46 -9.55 -1.21 -10.27
C ILE A 46 -9.59 -2.74 -10.40
N PRO A 47 -9.50 -3.31 -11.62
CA PRO A 47 -9.37 -4.76 -11.77
C PRO A 47 -8.17 -5.25 -10.98
N SER A 48 -8.26 -6.43 -10.35
CA SER A 48 -7.19 -7.00 -9.51
C SER A 48 -5.81 -7.06 -10.20
N SER A 49 -5.79 -7.03 -11.54
CA SER A 49 -4.58 -6.92 -12.36
C SER A 49 -3.82 -5.59 -12.23
N PHE A 50 -4.42 -4.55 -11.64
CA PHE A 50 -3.83 -3.20 -11.52
C PHE A 50 -3.49 -2.81 -10.07
N ILE A 51 -3.90 -3.61 -9.08
CA ILE A 51 -3.45 -3.43 -7.70
C ILE A 51 -2.07 -4.07 -7.60
N VAL A 52 -1.01 -3.25 -7.61
CA VAL A 52 0.34 -3.70 -7.26
C VAL A 52 0.36 -3.88 -5.74
N PRO A 53 0.45 -5.11 -5.21
CA PRO A 53 0.54 -5.31 -3.77
C PRO A 53 1.84 -4.70 -3.27
N SER A 54 1.79 -3.90 -2.21
CA SER A 54 2.99 -3.36 -1.56
C SER A 54 3.82 -4.45 -0.88
N GLN A 55 3.28 -5.67 -0.76
CA GLN A 55 3.93 -6.83 -0.16
C GLN A 55 3.80 -8.03 -1.10
N LEU A 56 4.93 -8.66 -1.42
CA LEU A 56 4.97 -9.90 -2.20
C LEU A 56 4.98 -11.10 -1.25
N SER A 57 3.92 -11.92 -1.27
CA SER A 57 3.89 -13.18 -0.53
C SER A 57 4.50 -14.30 -1.39
N VAL A 58 5.50 -15.00 -0.83
CA VAL A 58 6.19 -16.11 -1.49
C VAL A 58 6.27 -17.31 -0.56
N THR A 59 6.43 -18.51 -1.13
CA THR A 59 6.74 -19.70 -0.33
C THR A 59 8.15 -19.60 0.26
N GLU A 60 8.40 -20.32 1.36
CA GLU A 60 9.71 -20.34 2.01
C GLU A 60 10.83 -20.81 1.05
N GLU A 61 10.53 -21.81 0.21
CA GLU A 61 11.45 -22.32 -0.80
C GLU A 61 11.84 -21.24 -1.82
N ASN A 62 10.84 -20.52 -2.37
CA ASN A 62 11.08 -19.44 -3.32
C ASN A 62 11.83 -18.28 -2.68
N PHE A 63 11.53 -17.96 -1.42
CA PHE A 63 12.25 -16.93 -0.67
C PHE A 63 13.74 -17.27 -0.57
N LYS A 64 14.09 -18.51 -0.19
CA LYS A 64 15.48 -18.98 -0.14
C LYS A 64 16.16 -18.88 -1.51
N ALA A 65 15.46 -19.27 -2.58
CA ALA A 65 15.99 -19.17 -3.94
C ALA A 65 16.28 -17.71 -4.36
N ILE A 66 15.40 -16.77 -3.99
CA ILE A 66 15.60 -15.34 -4.25
C ILE A 66 16.83 -14.81 -3.49
N MET A 67 16.99 -15.16 -2.22
CA MET A 67 18.15 -14.75 -1.42
C MET A 67 19.49 -15.23 -1.99
N GLU A 68 19.51 -16.38 -2.66
CA GLU A 68 20.71 -16.88 -3.35
C GLU A 68 21.00 -16.15 -4.67
N LEU A 69 19.99 -15.52 -5.28
CA LEU A 69 20.16 -14.70 -6.48
C LEU A 69 20.70 -13.31 -6.15
N GLU A 70 20.34 -12.74 -4.99
CA GLU A 70 20.86 -11.45 -4.51
C GLU A 70 22.38 -11.43 -4.38
N LYS A 71 22.98 -12.57 -4.00
CA LYS A 71 24.43 -12.71 -3.81
C LYS A 71 25.22 -12.78 -5.13
N LYS A 72 24.54 -12.89 -6.27
CA LYS A 72 25.19 -13.07 -7.57
C LYS A 72 25.40 -11.74 -8.26
N GLU A 73 26.58 -11.58 -8.82
CA GLU A 73 26.88 -10.44 -9.68
C GLU A 73 25.90 -10.39 -10.88
N PRO A 74 25.49 -9.18 -11.31
CA PRO A 74 24.71 -9.00 -12.53
C PRO A 74 25.39 -9.70 -13.71
N ASN A 75 24.60 -10.41 -14.52
CA ASN A 75 25.15 -11.03 -15.72
C ASN A 75 25.53 -9.95 -16.76
N GLU A 76 26.38 -10.33 -17.72
CA GLU A 76 26.88 -9.39 -18.74
C GLU A 76 25.75 -8.77 -19.58
N LYS A 77 24.63 -9.48 -19.78
CA LYS A 77 23.46 -8.94 -20.48
C LYS A 77 22.78 -7.81 -19.71
N LEU A 78 22.64 -7.95 -18.39
CA LEU A 78 22.06 -6.92 -17.52
C LEU A 78 23.01 -5.72 -17.42
N LYS A 79 24.32 -5.95 -17.33
CA LYS A 79 25.32 -4.88 -17.36
C LYS A 79 25.28 -4.10 -18.67
N ALA A 80 25.16 -4.78 -19.81
CA ALA A 80 25.02 -4.15 -21.12
C ALA A 80 23.72 -3.33 -21.21
N LEU A 81 22.60 -3.89 -20.76
CA LEU A 81 21.30 -3.19 -20.74
C LEU A 81 21.34 -1.91 -19.89
N MET A 82 22.05 -1.91 -18.75
CA MET A 82 22.14 -0.73 -17.87
C MET A 82 23.15 0.33 -18.37
N ARG A 83 23.94 0.03 -19.41
CA ARG A 83 24.95 0.96 -19.97
C ARG A 83 24.44 1.81 -21.13
N ASP A 84 23.23 1.55 -21.64
CA ASP A 84 22.53 2.39 -22.63
C ASP A 84 23.36 2.71 -23.90
N ASP A 85 23.94 1.67 -24.54
CA ASP A 85 24.40 1.74 -25.95
C ASP A 85 23.29 1.26 -26.91
#